data_AF-A0A2E5QJB6-F1
#
_entry.id   AF-A0A2E5QJB6-F1
#
_cell.length_a   1.000
_cell.length_b   1.000
_cell.length_c   1.000
_cell.angle_alpha   90.00
_cell.angle_beta   90.00
_cell.angle_gamma   90.00
#
_symmetry.space_group_name_H-M   'P 1'
#
loop_
_entity.id
_entity.type
_entity.pdbx_description
1 polymer ?
#
loop_
_entity_poly.entity_id
_entity_poly.type
_entity_poly.pdbx_seq_one_letter_code
_entity_poly.pdbx_strand_id
1 'polypeptide(L)'
;MQFSFYKTIIRPIVFKIPPEIAHNISLHYVRHVPKFNLLKKTHKEKSLETIICGIKLRSPIGLAAGYDKNFFSTKGLYNLGFGFVVGGTVTLNSRKGNKKTRLIRIEKSNSIVNSLGFPGDGIIS
;
A
#
# COMPACT_ATOMS: atom_id res chain seq x y z
N MET A 1 -16.77 -6.25 21.81
CA MET A 1 -16.36 -6.15 20.39
C MET A 1 -16.02 -4.71 20.07
N GLN A 2 -14.75 -4.36 19.91
CA GLN A 2 -14.36 -2.98 19.61
C GLN A 2 -14.56 -2.74 18.11
N PHE A 3 -15.68 -2.13 17.74
CA PHE A 3 -15.93 -1.72 16.36
C PHE A 3 -14.89 -0.66 15.98
N SER A 4 -13.94 -1.04 15.12
CA SER A 4 -12.97 -0.11 14.60
C SER A 4 -13.68 0.92 13.72
N PHE A 5 -13.56 2.21 14.02
CA PHE A 5 -14.06 3.32 13.18
C PHE A 5 -13.76 3.11 11.69
N TYR A 6 -12.60 2.53 11.37
CA TYR A 6 -12.24 2.12 10.01
C TYR A 6 -13.22 1.11 9.40
N LYS A 7 -13.58 0.04 10.12
CA LYS A 7 -14.47 -1.01 9.62
C LYS A 7 -15.92 -0.52 9.47
N THR A 8 -16.39 0.34 10.36
CA THR A 8 -17.80 0.78 10.40
C THR A 8 -18.09 1.96 9.48
N ILE A 9 -17.14 2.89 9.31
CA ILE A 9 -17.37 4.13 8.56
C ILE A 9 -16.47 4.23 7.33
N ILE A 10 -15.15 4.16 7.50
CA ILE A 10 -14.20 4.42 6.40
C ILE A 10 -14.33 3.34 5.31
N ARG A 11 -14.28 2.06 5.69
CA ARG A 11 -14.27 0.92 4.75
C ARG A 11 -15.53 0.89 3.86
N PRO A 12 -16.77 0.98 4.38
CA PRO A 12 -17.96 1.00 3.52
C PRO A 12 -17.98 2.15 2.52
N ILE A 13 -17.46 3.34 2.89
CA ILE A 13 -17.38 4.49 1.98
C ILE A 13 -16.32 4.23 0.90
N VAL A 14 -15.12 3.81 1.28
CA VAL A 14 -14.01 3.53 0.34
C VAL A 14 -14.34 2.40 -0.64
N PHE A 15 -15.17 1.44 -0.24
CA PHE A 15 -15.58 0.33 -1.08
C PHE A 15 -16.65 0.71 -2.12
N LYS A 16 -17.36 1.84 -1.94
CA LYS A 16 -18.23 2.44 -2.96
C LYS A 16 -17.46 3.20 -4.06
N ILE A 17 -16.19 3.52 -3.85
CA ILE A 17 -15.34 4.25 -4.80
C ILE A 17 -14.71 3.24 -5.79
N PRO A 18 -14.54 3.57 -7.09
CA PRO A 18 -13.81 2.70 -8.02
C PRO A 18 -12.40 2.35 -7.50
N PRO A 19 -11.94 1.07 -7.61
CA PRO A 19 -10.72 0.61 -6.94
C PRO A 19 -9.45 1.43 -7.24
N GLU A 20 -9.23 1.81 -8.50
CA GLU A 20 -8.06 2.63 -8.86
C GLU A 20 -8.14 4.05 -8.28
N ILE A 21 -9.33 4.63 -8.19
CA ILE A 21 -9.53 5.96 -7.60
C ILE A 21 -9.29 5.88 -6.09
N ALA A 22 -9.87 4.88 -5.42
CA ALA A 22 -9.65 4.62 -4.01
C ALA A 22 -8.16 4.42 -3.70
N HIS A 23 -7.43 3.71 -4.56
CA HIS A 23 -6.00 3.51 -4.44
C HIS A 23 -5.22 4.83 -4.54
N ASN A 24 -5.49 5.66 -5.55
CA ASN A 24 -4.85 6.98 -5.70
C ASN A 24 -5.14 7.88 -4.50
N ILE A 25 -6.38 7.94 -4.03
CA ILE A 25 -6.74 8.68 -2.80
C ILE A 25 -5.90 8.18 -1.62
N SER A 26 -5.73 6.87 -1.47
CA SER A 26 -4.94 6.31 -0.37
C SER A 26 -3.46 6.68 -0.46
N LEU A 27 -2.88 6.72 -1.66
CA LEU A 27 -1.49 7.18 -1.87
C LEU A 27 -1.33 8.64 -1.43
N HIS A 28 -2.19 9.53 -1.93
CA HIS A 28 -2.15 10.96 -1.56
C HIS A 28 -2.37 11.16 -0.06
N TYR A 29 -3.33 10.44 0.52
CA TYR A 29 -3.59 10.50 1.95
C TYR A 29 -2.36 10.11 2.77
N VAL A 30 -1.72 8.98 2.45
CA VAL A 30 -0.54 8.51 3.18
C VAL A 30 0.64 9.47 3.00
N ARG A 31 0.80 10.09 1.83
CA ARG A 31 1.86 11.09 1.59
C ARG A 31 1.66 12.36 2.42
N HIS A 32 0.44 12.90 2.45
CA HIS A 32 0.17 14.24 3.00
C HIS A 32 -0.35 14.24 4.44
N VAL A 33 -0.85 13.11 4.93
CA VAL A 33 -1.40 12.98 6.29
C VAL A 33 -0.54 11.99 7.09
N PRO A 34 0.69 12.36 7.48
CA PRO A 34 1.64 11.47 8.15
C PRO A 34 1.25 11.13 9.60
N LYS A 35 0.07 11.56 10.07
CA LYS A 35 -0.34 11.51 11.47
C LYS A 35 -0.73 10.11 11.98
N PHE A 36 -0.74 9.09 11.11
CA PHE A 36 -1.13 7.74 11.50
C PHE A 36 0.08 6.82 11.73
N ASN A 37 0.49 6.75 12.99
CA ASN A 37 1.34 5.67 13.49
C ASN A 37 0.46 4.47 13.88
N LEU A 38 -0.33 3.93 12.94
CA LEU A 38 -1.34 2.89 13.20
C LEU A 38 -0.74 1.63 13.81
N LEU A 39 0.43 1.22 13.34
CA LEU A 39 1.15 0.05 13.84
C LEU A 39 2.23 0.41 14.86
N LYS A 40 2.10 1.53 15.59
CA LYS A 40 3.05 1.95 16.66
C LYS A 40 3.41 0.83 17.64
N LYS A 41 2.47 -0.09 17.89
CA LYS A 41 2.68 -1.28 18.74
C LYS A 41 3.72 -2.23 18.15
N THR A 42 3.72 -2.46 16.83
CA THR A 42 4.64 -3.40 16.19
C THR A 42 6.10 -2.99 16.35
N HIS A 43 6.41 -1.69 16.22
CA HIS A 43 7.77 -1.18 16.42
C HIS A 43 8.25 -1.16 17.87
N LYS A 44 7.35 -1.31 18.85
CA LYS A 44 7.72 -1.31 20.28
C LYS A 44 8.00 -2.72 20.81
N GLU A 45 7.62 -3.75 20.07
CA GLU A 45 7.80 -5.13 20.49
C GLU A 45 9.11 -5.70 19.93
N LYS A 46 10.14 -5.75 20.79
CA LYS A 46 11.44 -6.35 20.45
C LYS A 46 11.31 -7.81 19.97
N SER A 47 10.25 -8.51 20.37
CA SER A 47 9.93 -9.88 19.92
C SER A 47 9.67 -9.99 18.41
N LEU A 48 9.35 -8.88 17.74
CA LEU A 48 9.15 -8.85 16.29
C LEU A 48 10.41 -8.47 15.51
N GLU A 49 11.53 -8.17 16.18
CA GLU A 49 12.79 -7.94 15.48
C GLU A 49 13.24 -9.21 14.75
N THR A 50 13.61 -9.08 13.49
CA THR A 50 14.04 -10.21 12.66
C THR A 50 15.19 -9.81 11.74
N ILE A 51 15.92 -10.79 11.22
CA ILE A 51 16.96 -10.58 10.21
C ILE A 51 16.51 -11.31 8.94
N ILE A 52 16.34 -10.55 7.85
CA ILE A 52 16.00 -11.09 6.52
C ILE A 52 17.11 -10.67 5.57
N CYS A 53 17.75 -11.63 4.90
CA CYS A 53 18.86 -11.38 3.98
C CYS A 53 19.99 -10.53 4.59
N GLY A 54 20.30 -10.73 5.88
CA GLY A 54 21.32 -9.94 6.60
C GLY A 54 20.87 -8.54 7.04
N ILE A 55 19.65 -8.12 6.73
CA ILE A 55 19.10 -6.82 7.11
C ILE A 55 18.29 -6.98 8.40
N LYS A 56 18.64 -6.21 9.43
CA LYS A 56 17.88 -6.16 10.69
C LYS A 56 16.61 -5.31 10.50
N LEU A 57 15.45 -5.94 10.71
CA LEU A 57 14.13 -5.31 10.60
C LEU A 57 13.47 -5.24 11.98
N ARG A 58 12.70 -4.17 12.21
CA ARG A 58 11.92 -3.99 13.45
C ARG A 58 10.65 -4.85 13.52
N SER A 59 10.24 -5.41 12.38
CA SER A 59 9.04 -6.24 12.23
C SER A 59 9.20 -7.08 10.95
N PRO A 60 8.72 -8.34 10.91
CA PRO A 60 8.69 -9.13 9.68
C PRO A 60 7.56 -8.70 8.72
N ILE A 61 6.67 -7.79 9.14
CA ILE A 61 5.51 -7.38 8.35
C ILE A 61 5.92 -6.29 7.36
N GLY A 62 5.85 -6.59 6.07
CA GLY A 62 6.14 -5.64 4.99
C GLY A 62 4.95 -5.31 4.11
N LEU A 63 5.04 -4.17 3.42
CA LEU A 63 4.11 -3.80 2.35
C LEU A 63 4.63 -4.31 0.99
N ALA A 64 3.81 -5.08 0.29
CA ALA A 64 4.17 -5.65 -1.01
C ALA A 64 4.26 -4.59 -2.13
N ALA A 65 4.97 -4.97 -3.19
CA ALA A 65 5.08 -4.17 -4.42
C ALA A 65 3.71 -3.96 -5.07
N GLY A 66 3.63 -2.97 -5.96
CA GLY A 66 2.43 -2.61 -6.70
C GLY A 66 1.51 -1.62 -6.00
N TYR A 67 1.73 -1.36 -4.69
CA TYR A 67 1.03 -0.29 -3.98
C TYR A 67 1.60 1.09 -4.33
N ASP A 68 2.91 1.31 -4.14
CA ASP A 68 3.57 2.58 -4.48
C ASP A 68 4.51 2.40 -5.66
N LYS A 69 3.95 2.46 -6.88
CA LYS A 69 4.67 2.12 -8.12
C LYS A 69 5.75 3.12 -8.51
N ASN A 70 5.61 4.36 -8.06
CA ASN A 70 6.51 5.48 -8.39
C ASN A 70 7.17 6.08 -7.14
N PHE A 71 7.19 5.34 -6.02
CA PHE A 71 7.77 5.80 -4.74
C PHE A 71 7.19 7.15 -4.22
N PHE A 72 5.96 7.46 -4.59
CA PHE A 72 5.28 8.71 -4.29
C PHE A 72 4.94 8.86 -2.79
N SER A 73 4.63 7.77 -2.11
CA SER A 73 4.13 7.78 -0.72
C SER A 73 5.01 7.02 0.25
N THR A 74 6.20 6.58 -0.18
CA THR A 74 7.09 5.65 0.54
C THR A 74 7.36 6.08 1.98
N LYS A 75 7.73 7.35 2.21
CA LYS A 75 7.96 7.87 3.58
C LYS A 75 6.72 7.76 4.47
N GLY A 76 5.55 8.07 3.93
CA GLY A 76 4.28 7.94 4.64
C GLY A 76 3.92 6.49 4.93
N LEU A 77 4.22 5.57 4.00
CA LEU A 77 3.96 4.14 4.16
C LEU A 77 4.81 3.55 5.28
N TYR A 78 6.09 3.92 5.39
CA TYR A 78 6.92 3.54 6.53
C TYR A 78 6.33 4.01 7.87
N ASN A 79 5.73 5.21 7.92
CA ASN A 79 5.11 5.72 9.15
C ASN A 79 3.85 4.93 9.57
N LEU A 80 3.25 4.13 8.69
CA LEU A 80 2.16 3.22 9.08
C LEU A 80 2.66 2.12 10.01
N GLY A 81 3.96 1.84 10.01
CA GLY A 81 4.68 0.96 10.92
C GLY A 81 5.03 -0.41 10.32
N PHE A 82 5.20 -0.49 9.00
CA PHE A 82 5.77 -1.66 8.34
C PHE A 82 7.27 -1.78 8.66
N GLY A 83 7.76 -3.02 8.79
CA GLY A 83 9.19 -3.29 8.91
C GLY A 83 9.96 -2.98 7.64
N PHE A 84 9.32 -3.14 6.47
CA PHE A 84 9.86 -2.77 5.16
C PHE A 84 8.72 -2.44 4.17
N VAL A 85 9.03 -1.68 3.13
CA VAL A 85 8.09 -1.32 2.06
C VAL A 85 8.75 -1.62 0.73
N VAL A 86 8.06 -2.33 -0.16
CA VAL A 86 8.54 -2.61 -1.51
C VAL A 86 7.81 -1.69 -2.49
N GLY A 87 8.55 -0.79 -3.14
CA GLY A 87 8.02 0.06 -4.21
C GLY A 87 8.09 -0.59 -5.59
N GLY A 88 7.53 0.08 -6.60
CA GLY A 88 7.46 -0.44 -7.98
C GLY A 88 6.24 -1.34 -8.23
N THR A 89 6.25 -2.23 -9.22
CA THR A 89 7.34 -2.54 -10.17
C THR A 89 7.61 -1.39 -11.14
N VAL A 90 8.89 -1.03 -11.27
CA VAL A 90 9.34 0.03 -12.17
C VAL A 90 9.75 -0.56 -13.52
N THR A 91 9.49 0.15 -14.60
CA THR A 91 9.95 -0.17 -15.96
C THR A 91 11.00 0.83 -16.45
N LEU A 92 11.73 0.49 -17.50
CA LEU A 92 12.72 1.38 -18.10
C LEU A 92 12.08 2.70 -18.55
N ASN A 93 11.07 2.58 -19.41
CA ASN A 93 10.27 3.68 -19.96
C ASN A 93 8.94 3.81 -19.22
N SER A 94 8.33 5.00 -19.31
CA SER A 94 6.96 5.23 -18.87
C SER A 94 5.97 4.29 -19.54
N ARG A 95 4.97 3.84 -18.78
CA ARG A 95 3.89 2.99 -19.28
C ARG A 95 2.56 3.44 -18.71
N LYS A 96 1.57 3.63 -19.57
CA LYS A 96 0.18 3.89 -19.15
C LYS A 96 -0.50 2.65 -18.53
N GLY A 97 0.02 1.45 -18.81
CA GLY A 97 -0.61 0.17 -18.50
C GLY A 97 -1.78 -0.18 -19.42
N ASN A 98 -2.54 -1.22 -19.08
CA ASN A 98 -3.65 -1.73 -19.89
C ASN A 98 -4.86 -0.77 -19.87
N LYS A 99 -5.82 -0.92 -20.80
CA LYS A 99 -7.07 -0.14 -20.80
C LYS A 99 -7.90 -0.44 -19.54
N LYS A 100 -8.60 0.57 -19.01
CA LYS A 100 -9.53 0.40 -17.88
C LYS A 100 -10.85 -0.23 -18.38
N THR A 101 -11.60 -0.97 -17.57
CA THR A 101 -11.35 -1.34 -16.14
C THR A 101 -10.42 -2.54 -16.01
N ARG A 102 -9.39 -2.42 -15.16
CA ARG A 102 -8.27 -3.39 -15.02
C ARG A 102 -7.93 -3.73 -13.57
N LEU A 103 -8.77 -3.33 -12.63
CA LEU A 103 -8.67 -3.63 -11.21
C LEU A 103 -10.07 -3.79 -10.64
N ILE A 104 -10.37 -4.98 -10.13
CA ILE A 104 -11.69 -5.36 -9.63
C ILE A 104 -11.54 -5.91 -8.21
N ARG A 105 -12.45 -5.52 -7.32
CA ARG A 105 -12.57 -6.06 -5.96
C ARG A 105 -13.69 -7.09 -5.91
N ILE A 106 -13.44 -8.25 -5.32
CA ILE A 106 -14.43 -9.29 -5.05
C ILE A 106 -14.63 -9.32 -3.54
N GLU A 107 -15.58 -8.53 -3.05
CA GLU A 107 -15.73 -8.26 -1.61
C GLU A 107 -16.09 -9.50 -0.79
N LYS A 108 -16.97 -10.36 -1.33
CA LYS A 108 -17.42 -11.59 -0.67
C LYS A 108 -16.26 -12.54 -0.33
N SER A 109 -15.22 -12.56 -1.17
CA SER A 109 -14.04 -13.41 -0.98
C SER A 109 -12.79 -12.63 -0.53
N ASN A 110 -12.93 -11.37 -0.11
CA ASN A 110 -11.82 -10.48 0.25
C ASN A 110 -10.66 -10.49 -0.78
N SER A 111 -11.00 -10.58 -2.07
CA SER A 111 -10.04 -10.79 -3.14
C SER A 111 -9.98 -9.62 -4.09
N ILE A 112 -8.88 -9.51 -4.83
CA ILE A 112 -8.66 -8.49 -5.87
C ILE A 112 -8.12 -9.19 -7.11
N VAL A 113 -8.67 -8.84 -8.28
CA VAL A 113 -8.15 -9.25 -9.59
C VAL A 113 -7.63 -8.00 -10.30
N ASN A 114 -6.44 -8.08 -10.88
CA ASN A 114 -5.84 -6.98 -11.59
C ASN A 114 -5.17 -7.43 -12.89
N SER A 115 -5.26 -6.59 -13.91
CA SER A 115 -4.59 -6.71 -15.19
C SER A 115 -3.93 -5.37 -15.52
N LEU A 116 -3.17 -4.81 -14.57
CA LEU A 116 -2.71 -3.41 -14.63
C LEU A 116 -1.74 -3.15 -15.81
N GLY A 117 -0.88 -4.12 -16.15
CA GLY A 117 0.09 -3.99 -17.24
C GLY A 117 1.27 -3.06 -16.92
N PHE A 118 1.75 -3.06 -15.67
CA PHE A 118 2.88 -2.24 -15.20
C PHE A 118 2.77 -0.74 -15.49
N PRO A 119 1.70 -0.05 -15.05
CA PRO A 119 1.61 1.39 -15.20
C PRO A 119 2.59 2.07 -14.24
N GLY A 120 3.35 3.05 -14.72
CA GLY A 120 4.35 3.78 -13.94
C GLY A 120 5.12 4.79 -14.79
N ASP A 121 5.89 5.65 -14.13
CA ASP A 121 6.55 6.79 -14.77
C ASP A 121 7.80 6.37 -15.56
N GLY A 122 8.45 5.28 -15.16
CA GLY A 122 9.73 4.85 -15.71
C GLY A 122 10.92 5.41 -14.92
N ILE A 123 12.14 4.99 -15.26
CA ILE A 123 13.38 5.51 -14.62
C ILE A 123 14.05 6.56 -15.51
N ILE A 124 13.86 6.46 -16.82
CA ILE A 124 14.50 7.32 -17.83
C ILE A 124 13.57 8.46 -18.28
N SER A 125 12.38 8.57 -17.69
CA SER A 125 11.38 9.61 -18.00
C SER A 125 11.70 10.97 -17.40
#